data_AF-A0A4Y2G7I4-F1
#
_entry.id   AF-A0A4Y2G7I4-F1
#
_cell.length_a   1.000
_cell.length_b   1.000
_cell.length_c   1.000
_cell.angle_alpha   90.00
_cell.angle_beta   90.00
_cell.angle_gamma   90.00
#
_symmetry.space_group_name_H-M   'P 1'
#
loop_
_entity.id
_entity.type
_entity.pdbx_description
1 polymer ?
#
loop_
_entity_poly.entity_id
_entity_poly.type
_entity_poly.pdbx_seq_one_letter_code
_entity_poly.pdbx_strand_id
1 'polypeptide(L)'
;MKVLSSTSWGADIVSLMRIYRSLVRSKLDYGVPVYGSATKSTLKMLDSVHHQGFRIATGAFRTTPIPRLHVISDEPSLELRRHRLSLSYFYKIKSDESHPQHYKVINPIFGSLFSVRLSFTPTFGFRIGEILRQHYSDYVPIYTDGSKSDNHVGSAAVSPDFTVAETLHPFCSVYTSELYAIYLGLLKISTLNFKKAIIYTDSRSGINALSAKHNKHPLVVQCLHLHHTLKKFKIKYCWIPGHVGIPGNERADKAAKSANASREAFVPLMP
;
A
#
# COMPACT_ATOMS: atom_id res chain seq x y z
N MET A 1 0.14 25.14 -29.38
CA MET A 1 1.00 25.81 -28.38
C MET A 1 2.14 26.63 -28.98
N LYS A 2 2.95 26.11 -29.93
CA LYS A 2 4.08 26.87 -30.52
C LYS A 2 3.71 28.26 -31.08
N VAL A 3 2.51 28.39 -31.67
CA VAL A 3 1.99 29.67 -32.20
C VAL A 3 1.71 30.68 -31.09
N LEU A 4 1.26 30.20 -29.92
CA LEU A 4 0.90 31.03 -28.77
C LEU A 4 2.09 31.39 -27.89
N SER A 5 3.22 30.70 -28.02
CA SER A 5 4.44 30.90 -27.21
C SER A 5 5.46 31.80 -27.92
N SER A 6 5.02 32.77 -28.74
CA SER A 6 5.92 33.65 -29.47
C SER A 6 6.58 34.67 -28.54
N THR A 7 7.77 35.18 -28.88
CA THR A 7 8.51 36.13 -28.02
C THR A 7 8.05 37.58 -28.16
N SER A 8 7.30 37.91 -29.22
CA SER A 8 6.82 39.28 -29.49
C SER A 8 5.38 39.53 -29.04
N TRP A 9 4.48 38.55 -29.20
CA TRP A 9 3.06 38.60 -28.82
C TRP A 9 2.60 37.25 -28.25
N GLY A 10 3.40 36.66 -27.36
CA GLY A 10 3.11 35.36 -26.75
C GLY A 10 2.27 35.46 -25.49
N ALA A 11 1.55 34.38 -25.21
CA ALA A 11 0.88 34.19 -23.93
C ALA A 11 1.89 33.99 -22.81
N ASP A 12 1.55 34.44 -21.61
CA ASP A 12 2.36 34.25 -20.42
C ASP A 12 2.47 32.77 -20.02
N ILE A 13 3.47 32.44 -19.20
CA ILE A 13 3.77 31.07 -18.76
C ILE A 13 2.57 30.42 -18.07
N VAL A 14 1.81 31.17 -17.25
CA VAL A 14 0.67 30.64 -16.50
C VAL A 14 -0.44 30.24 -17.48
N SER A 15 -0.74 31.10 -18.45
CA SER A 15 -1.72 30.81 -19.51
C SER A 15 -1.30 29.63 -20.38
N LEU A 16 -0.03 29.56 -20.81
CA LEU A 16 0.48 28.42 -21.58
C LEU A 16 0.45 27.12 -20.78
N MET A 17 0.77 27.16 -19.50
CA MET A 17 0.66 26.00 -18.61
C MET A 17 -0.80 25.57 -18.42
N ARG A 18 -1.75 26.49 -18.34
CA ARG A 18 -3.19 26.15 -18.31
C ARG A 18 -3.62 25.44 -19.60
N ILE A 19 -3.20 25.93 -20.76
CA ILE A 19 -3.48 25.31 -22.06
C ILE A 19 -2.83 23.92 -22.16
N TYR A 20 -1.58 23.79 -21.72
CA TYR A 20 -0.89 22.50 -21.65
C TYR A 20 -1.67 21.49 -20.80
N ARG A 21 -2.10 21.91 -19.60
CA ARG A 21 -2.85 21.08 -18.65
C ARG A 21 -4.20 20.65 -19.21
N SER A 22 -4.91 21.53 -19.92
CA SER A 22 -6.25 21.26 -20.44
C SER A 22 -6.26 20.44 -21.73
N LEU A 23 -5.27 20.58 -22.61
CA LEU A 23 -5.26 19.94 -23.92
C LEU A 23 -4.33 18.73 -24.01
N VAL A 24 -3.12 18.82 -23.47
CA VAL A 24 -2.12 17.75 -23.59
C VAL A 24 -2.18 16.84 -22.38
N ARG A 25 -2.07 17.40 -21.18
CA ARG A 25 -2.03 16.62 -19.94
C ARG A 25 -3.32 15.84 -19.71
N SER A 26 -4.48 16.44 -19.99
CA SER A 26 -5.79 15.77 -19.86
C SER A 26 -5.89 14.50 -20.71
N LYS A 27 -5.35 14.51 -21.94
CA LYS A 27 -5.32 13.35 -22.84
C LYS A 27 -4.35 12.29 -22.37
N LEU A 28 -3.16 12.70 -21.90
CA LEU A 28 -2.19 11.80 -21.30
C LEU A 28 -2.73 11.14 -20.02
N ASP A 29 -3.45 11.89 -19.19
CA ASP A 29 -4.01 11.41 -17.93
C ASP A 29 -5.20 10.46 -18.17
N TYR A 30 -6.06 10.74 -19.16
CA TYR A 30 -7.23 9.91 -19.47
C TYR A 30 -6.86 8.48 -19.88
N GLY A 31 -5.79 8.31 -20.67
CA GLY A 31 -5.40 7.00 -21.19
C GLY A 31 -4.63 6.11 -20.21
N VAL A 32 -4.26 6.61 -19.03
CA VAL A 32 -3.30 5.95 -18.12
C VAL A 32 -3.62 4.48 -17.83
N PRO A 33 -4.86 4.09 -17.46
CA PRO A 33 -5.17 2.70 -17.15
C PRO A 33 -4.92 1.74 -18.32
N VAL A 34 -5.03 2.25 -19.55
CA VAL A 34 -4.89 1.49 -20.80
C VAL A 34 -3.42 1.44 -21.23
N TYR A 35 -2.81 2.59 -21.54
CA TYR A 35 -1.44 2.60 -22.08
C TYR A 35 -0.37 2.40 -21.01
N GLY A 36 -0.70 2.39 -19.73
CA GLY A 36 0.25 2.11 -18.65
C GLY A 36 0.91 0.72 -18.77
N SER A 37 0.39 -0.16 -19.63
CA SER A 37 0.98 -1.46 -19.98
C SER A 37 1.88 -1.43 -21.22
N ALA A 38 2.06 -0.28 -21.85
CA ALA A 38 2.87 -0.14 -23.06
C ALA A 38 4.36 -0.39 -22.77
N THR A 39 5.11 -0.67 -23.83
CA THR A 39 6.55 -0.89 -23.74
C THR A 39 7.29 0.37 -23.29
N LYS A 40 8.48 0.19 -22.71
CA LYS A 40 9.32 1.32 -22.25
C LYS A 40 9.64 2.30 -23.38
N SER A 41 9.77 1.85 -24.63
CA SER A 41 10.01 2.72 -25.79
C SER A 41 8.81 3.63 -26.06
N THR A 42 7.59 3.09 -26.08
CA THR A 42 6.36 3.88 -26.27
C THR A 42 6.14 4.86 -25.12
N LEU A 43 6.39 4.46 -23.87
CA LEU A 43 6.29 5.37 -22.72
C LEU A 43 7.28 6.54 -22.82
N LYS A 44 8.52 6.30 -23.25
CA LYS A 44 9.51 7.36 -23.49
C LYS A 44 9.08 8.36 -24.57
N MET A 45 8.34 7.91 -25.58
CA MET A 45 7.78 8.83 -26.59
C MET A 45 6.76 9.80 -25.96
N LEU A 46 5.91 9.33 -25.05
CA LEU A 46 4.97 10.18 -24.32
C LEU A 46 5.69 11.16 -23.38
N ASP A 47 6.75 10.71 -22.72
CA ASP A 47 7.58 11.57 -21.88
C ASP A 47 8.22 12.71 -22.72
N SER A 48 8.63 12.43 -23.97
CA SER A 48 9.12 13.46 -24.89
C SER A 48 8.07 14.54 -25.18
N VAL A 49 6.82 14.15 -25.46
CA VAL A 49 5.70 15.09 -25.65
C VAL A 49 5.45 15.92 -24.39
N HIS A 50 5.48 15.29 -23.22
CA HIS A 50 5.32 15.95 -21.92
C HIS A 50 6.41 17.01 -21.68
N HIS A 51 7.68 16.66 -21.85
CA HIS A 51 8.81 17.59 -21.67
C HIS A 51 8.82 18.70 -22.71
N GLN A 52 8.45 18.41 -23.96
CA GLN A 52 8.34 19.43 -25.00
C GLN A 52 7.25 20.44 -24.65
N GLY A 53 6.12 19.99 -24.09
CA GLY A 53 5.06 20.85 -23.58
C GLY A 53 5.58 21.84 -22.53
N PHE A 54 6.35 21.36 -21.55
CA PHE A 54 6.97 22.24 -20.55
C PHE A 54 7.95 23.24 -21.16
N ARG A 55 8.85 22.80 -22.04
CA ARG A 55 9.81 23.72 -22.68
C ARG A 55 9.11 24.84 -23.46
N ILE A 56 8.01 24.51 -24.15
CA ILE A 56 7.21 25.51 -24.88
C ILE A 56 6.51 26.46 -23.89
N ALA A 57 5.95 25.94 -22.81
CA ALA A 57 5.18 26.74 -21.86
C ALA A 57 6.07 27.63 -20.96
N THR A 58 7.24 27.13 -20.53
CA THR A 58 8.15 27.85 -19.63
C THR A 58 9.24 28.63 -20.37
N GLY A 59 9.36 28.47 -21.70
CA GLY A 59 10.45 29.07 -22.50
C GLY A 59 11.83 28.50 -22.20
N ALA A 60 11.93 27.35 -21.51
CA ALA A 60 13.22 26.77 -21.14
C ALA A 60 14.02 26.28 -22.36
N PHE A 61 15.36 26.43 -22.30
CA PHE A 61 16.26 25.95 -23.34
C PHE A 61 16.05 24.47 -23.64
N ARG A 62 16.34 24.03 -24.88
CA ARG A 62 16.23 22.60 -25.26
C ARG A 62 17.15 21.69 -24.44
N THR A 63 18.25 22.22 -23.94
CA THR A 63 19.26 21.52 -23.13
C THR A 63 18.94 21.50 -21.63
N THR A 64 17.90 22.22 -21.16
CA THR A 64 17.54 22.22 -19.74
C THR A 64 17.28 20.80 -19.24
N PRO A 65 17.93 20.36 -18.14
CA PRO A 65 17.71 19.02 -17.59
C PRO A 65 16.27 18.77 -17.19
N ILE A 66 15.76 17.55 -17.43
CA ILE A 66 14.38 17.14 -17.13
C ILE A 66 14.00 17.40 -15.66
N PRO A 67 14.83 17.06 -14.64
CA PRO A 67 14.49 17.33 -13.25
C PRO A 67 14.25 18.82 -12.97
N ARG A 68 14.98 19.72 -13.65
CA ARG A 68 14.80 21.17 -13.51
C ARG A 68 13.49 21.64 -14.15
N LEU A 69 13.10 21.05 -15.27
CA LEU A 69 11.81 21.38 -15.90
C LEU A 69 10.64 21.09 -14.97
N HIS A 70 10.64 19.93 -14.29
CA HIS A 70 9.60 19.57 -13.33
C HIS A 70 9.48 20.55 -12.16
N VAL A 71 10.63 21.04 -11.67
CA VAL A 71 10.66 22.04 -10.58
C VAL A 71 10.11 23.38 -11.06
N ILE A 72 10.49 23.84 -12.25
CA ILE A 72 10.03 25.13 -12.81
C ILE A 72 8.55 25.09 -13.18
N SER A 73 8.06 23.96 -13.69
CA SER A 73 6.65 23.80 -14.11
C SER A 73 5.70 23.47 -12.96
N ASP A 74 6.22 23.20 -11.77
CA ASP A 74 5.48 22.69 -10.61
C ASP A 74 4.63 21.46 -10.98
N GLU A 75 5.22 20.52 -11.72
CA GLU A 75 4.55 19.30 -12.16
C GLU A 75 5.42 18.05 -11.96
N PRO A 76 4.85 16.96 -11.43
CA PRO A 76 5.57 15.70 -11.27
C PRO A 76 5.86 15.03 -12.63
N SER A 77 6.79 14.08 -12.63
CA SER A 77 7.07 13.26 -13.81
C SER A 77 5.84 12.47 -14.26
N LEU A 78 5.76 12.19 -15.57
CA LEU A 78 4.63 11.46 -16.14
C LEU A 78 4.52 10.05 -15.53
N GLU A 79 5.64 9.43 -15.15
CA GLU A 79 5.66 8.17 -14.40
C GLU A 79 4.92 8.25 -13.06
N LEU A 80 5.27 9.22 -12.23
CA LEU A 80 4.60 9.43 -10.93
C LEU A 80 3.12 9.74 -11.11
N ARG A 81 2.76 10.52 -12.15
CA ARG A 81 1.36 10.76 -12.50
C ARG A 81 0.63 9.49 -12.89
N ARG A 82 1.24 8.63 -13.72
CA ARG A 82 0.68 7.33 -14.12
C ARG A 82 0.42 6.45 -12.92
N HIS A 83 1.37 6.36 -11.97
CA HIS A 83 1.18 5.59 -10.74
C HIS A 83 0.02 6.13 -9.91
N ARG A 84 -0.03 7.45 -9.66
CA ARG A 84 -1.10 8.08 -8.88
C ARG A 84 -2.48 7.86 -9.51
N LEU A 85 -2.62 8.06 -10.81
CA LEU A 85 -3.89 7.89 -11.52
C LEU A 85 -4.30 6.42 -11.60
N SER A 86 -3.36 5.51 -11.83
CA SER A 86 -3.63 4.07 -11.82
C SER A 86 -4.11 3.60 -10.45
N LEU A 87 -3.46 4.05 -9.36
CA LEU A 87 -3.89 3.74 -7.99
C LEU A 87 -5.29 4.32 -7.70
N SER A 88 -5.56 5.56 -8.10
CA SER A 88 -6.87 6.18 -7.91
C SER A 88 -7.97 5.40 -8.64
N TYR A 89 -7.70 4.98 -9.88
CA TYR A 89 -8.61 4.16 -10.66
C TYR A 89 -8.83 2.78 -10.03
N PHE A 90 -7.76 2.14 -9.53
CA PHE A 90 -7.84 0.88 -8.81
C PHE A 90 -8.71 0.99 -7.55
N TYR A 91 -8.51 2.02 -6.72
CA TYR A 91 -9.32 2.20 -5.52
C TYR A 91 -10.79 2.49 -5.85
N LYS A 92 -11.08 3.19 -6.96
CA LYS A 92 -12.45 3.38 -7.45
C LYS A 92 -13.12 2.06 -7.84
N ILE A 93 -12.40 1.17 -8.52
CA ILE A 93 -12.91 -0.18 -8.84
C ILE A 93 -13.06 -1.00 -7.56
N LYS A 94 -12.10 -0.91 -6.64
CA LYS A 94 -12.11 -1.65 -5.37
C LYS A 94 -13.27 -1.23 -4.46
N SER A 95 -13.67 0.04 -4.46
CA SER A 95 -14.77 0.54 -3.63
C SER A 95 -16.15 0.13 -4.14
N ASP A 96 -16.28 -0.20 -5.43
CA ASP A 96 -17.54 -0.54 -6.07
C ASP A 96 -17.54 -2.03 -6.47
N GLU A 97 -18.19 -2.87 -5.66
CA GLU A 97 -18.32 -4.30 -5.91
C GLU A 97 -19.16 -4.60 -7.17
N SER A 98 -20.03 -3.68 -7.59
CA SER A 98 -20.85 -3.80 -8.80
C SER A 98 -20.07 -3.50 -10.09
N HIS A 99 -18.85 -2.97 -9.97
CA HIS A 99 -18.05 -2.59 -11.12
C HIS A 99 -17.69 -3.83 -11.98
N PRO A 100 -17.88 -3.79 -13.33
CA PRO A 100 -17.69 -4.96 -14.20
C PRO A 100 -16.27 -5.58 -14.16
N GLN A 101 -15.28 -4.79 -13.77
CA GLN A 101 -13.88 -5.21 -13.64
C GLN A 101 -13.46 -5.54 -12.20
N HIS A 102 -14.34 -5.41 -11.20
CA HIS A 102 -14.00 -5.58 -9.78
C HIS A 102 -13.30 -6.92 -9.54
N TYR A 103 -13.96 -8.03 -9.87
CA TYR A 103 -13.43 -9.38 -9.67
C TYR A 103 -12.08 -9.59 -10.38
N LYS A 104 -11.96 -9.18 -11.65
CA LYS A 104 -10.75 -9.40 -12.46
C LYS A 104 -9.54 -8.59 -11.99
N VAL A 105 -9.77 -7.40 -11.43
CA VAL A 105 -8.72 -6.50 -10.96
C VAL A 105 -8.26 -6.87 -9.55
N ILE A 106 -9.19 -7.26 -8.67
CA ILE A 106 -8.89 -7.63 -7.29
C ILE A 106 -8.31 -9.04 -7.20
N ASN A 107 -8.85 -9.99 -7.96
CA ASN A 107 -8.38 -11.37 -8.03
C ASN A 107 -7.77 -11.62 -9.42
N PRO A 108 -6.53 -11.17 -9.69
CA PRO A 108 -5.90 -11.45 -10.96
C PRO A 108 -5.66 -12.97 -11.09
N ILE A 109 -6.57 -13.63 -11.83
CA ILE A 109 -6.67 -15.08 -12.06
C ILE A 109 -5.33 -15.72 -12.53
N PHE A 110 -4.41 -14.90 -13.06
CA PHE A 110 -3.17 -15.35 -13.69
C PHE A 110 -1.89 -14.92 -12.93
N GLY A 111 -1.97 -14.61 -11.63
CA GLY A 111 -0.82 -14.09 -10.85
C GLY A 111 0.46 -14.96 -10.94
N SER A 112 0.30 -16.29 -10.96
CA SER A 112 1.43 -17.24 -11.13
C SER A 112 1.97 -17.28 -12.57
N LEU A 113 1.10 -17.18 -13.58
CA LEU A 113 1.47 -17.25 -15.00
C LEU A 113 2.36 -16.08 -15.44
N PHE A 114 2.11 -14.86 -14.94
CA PHE A 114 2.96 -13.71 -15.22
C PHE A 114 4.36 -13.81 -14.58
N SER A 115 4.47 -14.52 -13.45
CA SER A 115 5.76 -14.74 -12.79
C SER A 115 6.61 -15.78 -13.54
N VAL A 116 5.98 -16.66 -14.33
CA VAL A 116 6.64 -17.73 -15.11
C VAL A 116 6.94 -17.31 -16.55
N ARG A 117 6.15 -16.42 -17.15
CA ARG A 117 6.36 -15.90 -18.52
C ARG A 117 6.50 -14.37 -18.54
N LEU A 118 7.74 -13.90 -18.42
CA LEU A 118 8.13 -12.48 -18.46
C LEU A 118 7.75 -11.73 -19.75
N SER A 119 7.44 -12.45 -20.84
CA SER A 119 7.06 -11.84 -22.12
C SER A 119 5.60 -11.38 -22.19
N PHE A 120 4.74 -11.81 -21.27
CA PHE A 120 3.33 -11.46 -21.28
C PHE A 120 3.08 -10.16 -20.52
N THR A 121 2.36 -9.22 -21.14
CA THR A 121 2.08 -7.92 -20.53
C THR A 121 1.17 -8.09 -19.31
N PRO A 122 1.61 -7.74 -18.08
CA PRO A 122 0.83 -7.93 -16.87
C PRO A 122 -0.51 -7.20 -16.95
N THR A 123 -1.59 -7.83 -16.45
CA THR A 123 -2.90 -7.18 -16.36
C THR A 123 -2.87 -5.97 -15.44
N PHE A 124 -3.89 -5.11 -15.54
CA PHE A 124 -3.99 -3.90 -14.71
C PHE A 124 -3.86 -4.21 -13.21
N GLY A 125 -4.60 -5.19 -12.69
CA GLY A 125 -4.52 -5.59 -11.28
C GLY A 125 -3.11 -6.01 -10.84
N PHE A 126 -2.40 -6.78 -11.68
CA PHE A 126 -1.03 -7.20 -11.37
C PHE A 126 -0.04 -6.02 -11.36
N ARG A 127 -0.14 -5.10 -12.33
CA ARG A 127 0.68 -3.88 -12.36
C ARG A 127 0.47 -3.01 -11.13
N ILE A 128 -0.77 -2.87 -10.67
CA ILE A 128 -1.07 -2.14 -9.42
C ILE A 128 -0.40 -2.81 -8.23
N GLY A 129 -0.43 -4.14 -8.16
CA GLY A 129 0.28 -4.89 -7.12
C GLY A 129 1.78 -4.57 -7.08
N GLU A 130 2.44 -4.46 -8.24
CA GLU A 130 3.84 -4.06 -8.33
C GLU A 130 4.07 -2.62 -7.86
N ILE A 131 3.24 -1.68 -8.30
CA ILE A 131 3.31 -0.26 -7.87
C ILE A 131 3.15 -0.16 -6.35
N LEU A 132 2.20 -0.90 -5.77
CA LEU A 132 2.00 -0.95 -4.32
C LEU A 132 3.22 -1.56 -3.62
N ARG A 133 3.77 -2.66 -4.12
CA ARG A 133 4.99 -3.28 -3.57
C ARG A 133 6.18 -2.32 -3.60
N GLN A 134 6.37 -1.59 -4.68
CA GLN A 134 7.44 -0.58 -4.76
C GLN A 134 7.19 0.57 -3.78
N HIS A 135 5.95 1.08 -3.70
CA HIS A 135 5.57 2.17 -2.79
C HIS A 135 5.70 1.78 -1.30
N TYR A 136 5.59 0.50 -0.97
CA TYR A 136 5.71 -0.03 0.39
C TYR A 136 6.97 -0.88 0.59
N SER A 137 7.95 -0.80 -0.32
CA SER A 137 9.18 -1.61 -0.29
C SER A 137 10.06 -1.35 0.93
N ASP A 138 9.96 -0.13 1.48
CA ASP A 138 10.67 0.32 2.66
C ASP A 138 9.90 0.08 3.97
N TYR A 139 8.74 -0.57 3.91
CA TYR A 139 7.97 -0.98 5.08
C TYR A 139 8.25 -2.43 5.41
N VAL A 140 8.50 -2.71 6.70
CA VAL A 140 8.62 -4.07 7.22
C VAL A 140 7.22 -4.70 7.33
N PRO A 141 6.94 -5.83 6.64
CA PRO A 141 5.67 -6.52 6.75
C PRO A 141 5.65 -7.40 8.00
N ILE A 142 4.68 -7.20 8.88
CA ILE A 142 4.45 -8.00 10.08
C ILE A 142 3.07 -8.63 9.97
N TYR A 143 3.01 -9.94 9.92
CA TYR A 143 1.77 -10.72 9.86
C TYR A 143 1.41 -11.16 11.26
N THR A 144 0.15 -11.01 11.64
CA THR A 144 -0.34 -11.36 12.98
C THR A 144 -1.56 -12.23 12.86
N ASP A 145 -1.63 -13.26 13.70
CA ASP A 145 -2.78 -14.16 13.74
C ASP A 145 -2.99 -14.69 15.17
N GLY A 146 -4.25 -14.94 15.51
CA GLY A 146 -4.70 -15.50 16.77
C GLY A 146 -5.50 -16.78 16.56
N SER A 147 -5.10 -17.87 17.21
CA SER A 147 -5.78 -19.16 17.12
C SER A 147 -6.43 -19.56 18.45
N LYS A 148 -7.56 -20.24 18.38
CA LYS A 148 -8.21 -20.89 19.53
C LYS A 148 -8.63 -22.31 19.15
N SER A 149 -8.26 -23.27 19.99
CA SER A 149 -8.81 -24.62 20.05
C SER A 149 -9.36 -24.90 21.46
N ASP A 150 -9.90 -26.09 21.69
CA ASP A 150 -10.64 -26.41 22.92
C ASP A 150 -9.86 -26.19 24.22
N ASN A 151 -8.53 -26.36 24.19
CA ASN A 151 -7.68 -26.21 25.38
C ASN A 151 -6.41 -25.37 25.13
N HIS A 152 -6.35 -24.65 24.01
CA HIS A 152 -5.19 -23.83 23.66
C HIS A 152 -5.63 -22.54 22.98
N VAL A 153 -5.08 -21.43 23.44
CA VAL A 153 -5.24 -20.13 22.80
C VAL A 153 -3.85 -19.61 22.52
N GLY A 154 -3.56 -19.29 21.27
CA GLY A 154 -2.25 -18.82 20.84
C GLY A 154 -2.35 -17.56 20.02
N SER A 155 -1.31 -16.73 20.11
CA SER A 155 -1.17 -15.50 19.33
C SER A 155 0.24 -15.46 18.76
N ALA A 156 0.37 -15.04 17.51
CA ALA A 156 1.68 -14.93 16.88
C ALA A 156 1.83 -13.65 16.05
N ALA A 157 3.06 -13.16 16.00
CA ALA A 157 3.49 -12.11 15.09
C ALA A 157 4.74 -12.57 14.34
N VAL A 158 4.72 -12.45 13.02
CA VAL A 158 5.70 -13.02 12.11
C VAL A 158 6.16 -11.97 11.11
N SER A 159 7.47 -11.89 10.93
CA SER A 159 8.15 -11.07 9.94
C SER A 159 9.19 -11.95 9.21
N PRO A 160 9.81 -11.49 8.11
CA PRO A 160 10.99 -12.16 7.57
C PRO A 160 12.11 -12.36 8.62
N ASP A 161 12.28 -11.39 9.53
CA ASP A 161 13.42 -11.35 10.46
C ASP A 161 13.13 -12.00 11.82
N PHE A 162 11.86 -12.22 12.17
CA PHE A 162 11.49 -12.80 13.46
C PHE A 162 10.19 -13.58 13.39
N THR A 163 10.03 -14.51 14.33
CA THR A 163 8.76 -15.18 14.63
C THR A 163 8.60 -15.15 16.15
N VAL A 164 7.50 -14.60 16.64
CA VAL A 164 7.12 -14.65 18.05
C VAL A 164 5.74 -15.24 18.15
N ALA A 165 5.57 -16.18 19.07
CA ALA A 165 4.29 -16.80 19.39
C ALA A 165 4.22 -16.96 20.91
N GLU A 166 3.06 -16.66 21.47
CA GLU A 166 2.79 -16.77 22.91
C GLU A 166 1.46 -17.48 23.12
N THR A 167 1.42 -18.30 24.18
CA THR A 167 0.21 -19.00 24.61
C THR A 167 -0.51 -18.13 25.63
N LEU A 168 -1.80 -17.95 25.39
CA LEU A 168 -2.71 -17.24 26.28
C LEU A 168 -3.53 -18.25 27.10
N HIS A 169 -4.17 -17.73 28.15
CA HIS A 169 -5.04 -18.54 28.99
C HIS A 169 -6.17 -19.21 28.16
N PRO A 170 -6.51 -20.49 28.39
CA PRO A 170 -7.53 -21.21 27.62
C PRO A 170 -8.91 -20.52 27.54
N PHE A 171 -9.26 -19.73 28.56
CA PHE A 171 -10.52 -18.95 28.59
C PHE A 171 -10.53 -17.74 27.65
N CYS A 172 -9.39 -17.33 27.11
CA CYS A 172 -9.34 -16.25 26.14
C CYS A 172 -10.19 -16.60 24.89
N SER A 173 -10.81 -15.58 24.33
CA SER A 173 -11.56 -15.68 23.07
C SER A 173 -10.62 -15.58 21.86
N VAL A 174 -11.11 -16.01 20.68
CA VAL A 174 -10.41 -15.75 19.40
C VAL A 174 -10.17 -14.25 19.22
N TYR A 175 -11.16 -13.42 19.57
CA TYR A 175 -11.00 -11.97 19.46
C TYR A 175 -9.86 -11.43 20.34
N THR A 176 -9.69 -11.96 21.55
CA THR A 176 -8.58 -11.54 22.42
C THR A 176 -7.22 -12.04 21.92
N SER A 177 -7.14 -13.25 21.35
CA SER A 177 -5.88 -13.74 20.78
C SER A 177 -5.46 -12.95 19.54
N GLU A 178 -6.42 -12.54 18.72
CA GLU A 178 -6.20 -11.68 17.55
C GLU A 178 -5.70 -10.28 17.94
N LEU A 179 -6.34 -9.66 18.95
CA LEU A 179 -5.89 -8.37 19.48
C LEU A 179 -4.48 -8.47 20.10
N TYR A 180 -4.21 -9.56 20.81
CA TYR A 180 -2.91 -9.79 21.41
C TYR A 180 -1.82 -10.06 20.36
N ALA A 181 -2.16 -10.71 19.24
CA ALA A 181 -1.25 -10.87 18.11
C ALA A 181 -0.83 -9.51 17.51
N ILE A 182 -1.78 -8.57 17.38
CA ILE A 182 -1.49 -7.19 16.98
C ILE A 182 -0.58 -6.50 18.01
N TYR A 183 -0.86 -6.69 19.30
CA TYR A 183 -0.02 -6.17 20.38
C TYR A 183 1.42 -6.68 20.29
N LEU A 184 1.63 -7.99 20.07
CA LEU A 184 2.95 -8.59 19.87
C LEU A 184 3.67 -7.98 18.67
N GLY A 185 2.95 -7.77 17.57
CA GLY A 185 3.50 -7.07 16.39
C GLY A 185 3.99 -5.67 16.73
N LEU A 186 3.19 -4.88 17.44
CA LEU A 186 3.55 -3.53 17.89
C LEU A 186 4.74 -3.56 18.87
N LEU A 187 4.76 -4.51 19.80
CA LEU A 187 5.85 -4.68 20.75
C LEU A 187 7.16 -4.96 20.00
N LYS A 188 7.14 -5.83 18.99
CA LYS A 188 8.31 -6.11 18.16
C LYS A 188 8.76 -4.91 17.34
N ILE A 189 7.84 -4.09 16.82
CA ILE A 189 8.18 -2.81 16.18
C ILE A 189 8.93 -1.89 17.16
N SER A 190 8.45 -1.82 18.40
CA SER A 190 9.10 -1.01 19.45
C SER A 190 10.49 -1.54 19.79
N THR A 191 10.64 -2.85 19.99
CA THR A 191 11.93 -3.46 20.41
C THR A 191 12.98 -3.44 19.32
N LEU A 192 12.58 -3.69 18.06
CA LEU A 192 13.49 -3.71 16.90
C LEU A 192 13.61 -2.33 16.23
N ASN A 193 12.89 -1.33 16.72
CA ASN A 193 12.95 0.06 16.28
C ASN A 193 12.66 0.27 14.78
N PHE A 194 11.68 -0.47 14.23
CA PHE A 194 11.29 -0.33 12.83
C PHE A 194 10.61 1.03 12.57
N LYS A 195 11.23 1.88 11.76
CA LYS A 195 10.71 3.23 11.45
C LYS A 195 9.47 3.21 10.55
N LYS A 196 9.30 2.18 9.74
CA LYS A 196 8.17 1.99 8.82
C LYS A 196 7.75 0.53 8.84
N ALA A 197 6.50 0.26 9.19
CA ALA A 197 5.99 -1.11 9.30
C ALA A 197 4.51 -1.18 8.89
N ILE A 198 4.10 -2.32 8.34
CA ILE A 198 2.70 -2.63 8.05
C ILE A 198 2.34 -3.89 8.83
N ILE A 199 1.32 -3.77 9.68
CA ILE A 199 0.74 -4.91 10.38
C ILE A 199 -0.40 -5.45 9.51
N TYR A 200 -0.24 -6.68 9.04
CA TYR A 200 -1.23 -7.46 8.31
C TYR A 200 -1.95 -8.40 9.26
N THR A 201 -3.28 -8.30 9.30
CA THR A 201 -4.15 -9.16 10.12
C THR A 201 -5.39 -9.51 9.33
N ASP A 202 -5.90 -10.72 9.50
CA ASP A 202 -7.20 -11.16 8.99
C ASP A 202 -8.35 -10.89 9.96
N SER A 203 -8.06 -10.40 11.16
CA SER A 203 -9.05 -9.93 12.13
C SER A 203 -9.62 -8.55 11.77
N ARG A 204 -10.72 -8.54 11.01
CA ARG A 204 -11.48 -7.31 10.70
C ARG A 204 -11.99 -6.62 11.98
N SER A 205 -12.36 -7.40 12.99
CA SER A 205 -12.79 -6.91 14.30
C SER A 205 -11.66 -6.22 15.04
N GLY A 206 -10.43 -6.76 15.00
CA GLY A 206 -9.24 -6.13 15.59
C GLY A 206 -8.91 -4.75 15.00
N ILE A 207 -8.96 -4.63 13.66
CA ILE A 207 -8.74 -3.33 12.99
C ILE A 207 -9.85 -2.33 13.33
N ASN A 208 -11.11 -2.76 13.31
CA ASN A 208 -12.24 -1.90 13.67
C ASN A 208 -12.12 -1.40 15.12
N ALA A 209 -11.67 -2.26 16.03
CA ALA A 209 -11.47 -1.91 17.43
C ALA A 209 -10.39 -0.83 17.63
N LEU A 210 -9.30 -0.86 16.86
CA LEU A 210 -8.26 0.16 16.87
C LEU A 210 -8.69 1.48 16.22
N SER A 211 -9.65 1.43 15.28
CA SER A 211 -10.22 2.61 14.62
C SER A 211 -11.32 3.28 15.45
N ALA A 212 -11.92 2.55 16.40
CA ALA A 212 -13.00 3.06 17.23
C ALA A 212 -12.52 4.10 18.25
N LYS A 213 -13.19 5.26 18.30
CA LYS A 213 -12.81 6.38 19.19
C LYS A 213 -12.97 6.10 20.69
N HIS A 214 -13.79 5.11 21.08
CA HIS A 214 -14.14 4.83 22.48
C HIS A 214 -14.23 3.32 22.78
N ASN A 215 -13.12 2.59 22.64
CA ASN A 215 -13.06 1.20 23.06
C ASN A 215 -12.51 1.07 24.49
N LYS A 216 -13.27 0.41 25.38
CA LYS A 216 -12.88 0.20 26.79
C LYS A 216 -12.08 -1.10 27.01
N HIS A 217 -11.87 -1.91 25.97
CA HIS A 217 -11.15 -3.17 26.09
C HIS A 217 -9.67 -2.91 26.47
N PRO A 218 -9.15 -3.47 27.58
CA PRO A 218 -7.79 -3.19 28.08
C PRO A 218 -6.69 -3.40 27.03
N LEU A 219 -6.74 -4.51 26.28
CA LEU A 219 -5.77 -4.76 25.20
C LEU A 219 -5.83 -3.72 24.07
N VAL A 220 -7.02 -3.21 23.74
CA VAL A 220 -7.15 -2.17 22.69
C VAL A 220 -6.53 -0.87 23.19
N VAL A 221 -6.77 -0.52 24.45
CA VAL A 221 -6.13 0.64 25.10
C VAL A 221 -4.61 0.49 25.13
N GLN A 222 -4.09 -0.70 25.45
CA GLN A 222 -2.65 -0.98 25.41
C GLN A 222 -2.06 -0.86 23.99
N CYS A 223 -2.73 -1.43 22.98
CA CYS A 223 -2.33 -1.28 21.58
C CYS A 223 -2.31 0.18 21.14
N LEU A 224 -3.34 0.96 21.50
CA LEU A 224 -3.42 2.39 21.20
C LEU A 224 -2.34 3.18 21.93
N HIS A 225 -2.07 2.87 23.20
CA HIS A 225 -0.99 3.48 23.96
C HIS A 225 0.37 3.21 23.30
N LEU A 226 0.64 1.95 22.93
CA LEU A 226 1.88 1.59 22.25
C LEU A 226 2.00 2.28 20.89
N HIS A 227 0.92 2.31 20.10
CA HIS A 227 0.87 3.06 18.85
C HIS A 227 1.16 4.56 19.06
N HIS A 228 0.61 5.15 20.13
CA HIS A 228 0.88 6.54 20.50
C HIS A 228 2.34 6.79 20.86
N THR A 229 2.97 5.89 21.61
CA THR A 229 4.41 5.95 21.91
C THR A 229 5.25 5.84 20.64
N LEU A 230 4.79 5.07 19.66
CA LEU A 230 5.42 4.86 18.37
C LEU A 230 5.00 5.90 17.30
N LYS A 231 4.40 7.04 17.67
CA LYS A 231 3.97 8.10 16.72
C LYS A 231 5.07 8.60 15.78
N LYS A 232 6.34 8.50 16.18
CA LYS A 232 7.49 8.86 15.34
C LYS A 232 7.72 7.86 14.19
N PHE A 233 7.15 6.66 14.27
CA PHE A 233 7.22 5.61 13.25
C PHE A 233 5.98 5.64 12.37
N LYS A 234 6.14 5.28 11.10
CA LYS A 234 5.04 5.16 10.14
C LYS A 234 4.48 3.74 10.19
N ILE A 235 3.54 3.52 11.10
CA ILE A 235 2.86 2.22 11.26
C ILE A 235 1.52 2.28 10.52
N LYS A 236 1.25 1.28 9.67
CA LYS A 236 -0.04 1.10 9.00
C LYS A 236 -0.65 -0.25 9.38
N TYR A 237 -1.97 -0.33 9.40
CA TYR A 237 -2.72 -1.56 9.60
C TYR A 237 -3.43 -1.93 8.29
N CYS A 238 -3.35 -3.20 7.90
CA CYS A 238 -3.93 -3.71 6.66
C CYS A 238 -4.69 -5.00 6.93
N TRP A 239 -5.97 -5.02 6.55
CA TRP A 239 -6.76 -6.24 6.58
C TRP A 239 -6.43 -7.12 5.37
N ILE A 240 -6.23 -8.41 5.60
CA ILE A 240 -6.07 -9.44 4.56
C ILE A 240 -7.08 -10.57 4.77
N PRO A 241 -7.50 -11.28 3.72
CA PRO A 241 -8.37 -12.43 3.89
C PRO A 241 -7.58 -13.61 4.48
N GLY A 242 -8.16 -14.27 5.50
CA GLY A 242 -7.59 -15.48 6.11
C GLY A 242 -7.68 -16.70 5.20
N HIS A 243 -6.72 -17.63 5.34
CA HIS A 243 -6.67 -18.93 4.64
C HIS A 243 -6.67 -18.89 3.09
N VAL A 244 -6.13 -17.82 2.48
CA VAL A 244 -6.06 -17.67 1.00
C VAL A 244 -4.64 -17.92 0.44
N GLY A 245 -3.77 -18.66 1.12
CA GLY A 245 -2.44 -18.95 0.58
C GLY A 245 -1.40 -17.83 0.75
N ILE A 246 -1.63 -16.83 1.61
CA ILE A 246 -0.66 -15.74 1.84
C ILE A 246 0.46 -16.27 2.74
N PRO A 247 1.72 -16.43 2.26
CA PRO A 247 2.75 -17.16 3.01
C PRO A 247 3.07 -16.56 4.39
N GLY A 248 2.99 -15.24 4.52
CA GLY A 248 3.18 -14.56 5.80
C GLY A 248 2.05 -14.83 6.80
N ASN A 249 0.79 -14.83 6.33
CA ASN A 249 -0.37 -15.13 7.17
C ASN A 249 -0.39 -16.60 7.59
N GLU A 250 -0.11 -17.51 6.65
CA GLU A 250 -0.05 -18.95 6.95
C GLU A 250 1.06 -19.30 7.94
N ARG A 251 2.20 -18.60 7.88
CA ARG A 251 3.24 -18.71 8.90
C ARG A 251 2.77 -18.22 10.27
N ALA A 252 2.01 -17.12 10.32
CA ALA A 252 1.45 -16.61 11.57
C ALA A 252 0.41 -17.57 12.15
N ASP A 253 -0.51 -18.10 11.34
CA ASP A 253 -1.49 -19.13 11.73
C ASP A 253 -0.82 -20.37 12.31
N LYS A 254 0.19 -20.89 11.60
CA LYS A 254 0.96 -22.04 12.06
C LYS A 254 1.67 -21.75 13.37
N ALA A 255 2.28 -20.57 13.51
CA ALA A 255 3.00 -20.17 14.72
C ALA A 255 2.06 -19.99 15.93
N ALA A 256 0.86 -19.44 15.72
CA ALA A 256 -0.15 -19.29 16.77
C ALA A 256 -0.67 -20.65 17.25
N LYS A 257 -0.90 -21.58 16.33
CA LYS A 257 -1.30 -22.97 16.64
C LYS A 257 -0.21 -23.75 17.37
N SER A 258 1.06 -23.48 17.08
CA SER A 258 2.21 -24.15 17.70
C SER A 258 2.83 -23.39 18.86
N ALA A 259 2.14 -22.40 19.44
CA ALA A 259 2.68 -21.63 20.56
C ALA A 259 2.92 -22.54 21.78
N ASN A 260 4.13 -22.49 22.34
CA ASN A 260 4.51 -23.33 23.48
C ASN A 260 3.95 -22.74 24.80
N ALA A 261 3.26 -23.58 25.58
CA ALA A 261 2.66 -23.22 26.87
C ALA A 261 3.65 -22.82 27.98
N SER A 262 4.96 -22.88 27.74
CA SER A 262 5.99 -22.56 28.76
C SER A 262 6.10 -21.07 29.10
N ARG A 263 5.33 -20.21 28.43
CA ARG A 263 5.16 -18.78 28.74
C ARG A 263 3.69 -18.41 28.63
N GLU A 264 2.90 -18.70 29.67
CA GLU A 264 1.59 -18.07 29.81
C GLU A 264 1.79 -16.56 29.96
N ALA A 265 1.44 -15.81 28.92
CA ALA A 265 1.46 -14.36 29.01
C ALA A 265 0.27 -13.91 29.89
N PHE A 266 0.55 -13.09 30.90
CA PHE A 266 -0.48 -12.51 31.76
C PHE A 266 -1.32 -11.53 30.94
N VAL A 267 -2.40 -12.02 30.35
CA VAL A 267 -3.47 -11.17 29.83
C VAL A 267 -4.30 -10.77 31.06
N PRO A 268 -4.54 -9.47 31.31
CA PRO A 268 -5.49 -9.07 32.33
C PRO A 268 -6.88 -9.57 31.92
N LEU A 269 -7.27 -10.73 32.43
CA LEU A 269 -8.62 -11.26 32.33
C LEU A 269 -9.53 -10.32 33.14
N MET A 270 -10.61 -9.84 32.54
CA MET A 270 -11.65 -9.15 33.31
C MET A 270 -12.42 -10.18 34.16
N PRO A 271 -12.88 -9.80 35.37
CA PRO A 271 -13.91 -10.52 36.11
C PRO A 271 -15.27 -10.49 35.38
#